data_AF-A0A2B7ZU26-F1
#
_entry.id   AF-A0A2B7ZU26-F1
#
_cell.length_a   1.000
_cell.length_b   1.000
_cell.length_c   1.000
_cell.angle_alpha   90.00
_cell.angle_beta   90.00
_cell.angle_gamma   90.00
#
_symmetry.space_group_name_H-M   'P 1'
#
loop_
_entity.id
_entity.type
_entity.pdbx_description
1 polymer ?
#
loop_
_entity_poly.entity_id
_entity_poly.type
_entity_poly.pdbx_seq_one_letter_code
_entity_poly.pdbx_strand_id
1 'polypeptide(L)'
;QITRDLFRNTIAAAGILGTDAKFSATLENAKGRLAPTRIGSDGRIMEWQEEFEEMEVNHRHTSHLWGLHPGSEISLATPELLEGAKKSLEVRGDISTGWSMAWKANMWARLRDGDRAE
;
A
#
# COMPACT_ATOMS: atom_id res chain seq x y z
N GLN A 1 -0.81 -5.70 -3.39
CA GLN A 1 -0.14 -5.41 -2.10
C GLN A 1 -0.40 -6.54 -1.10
N ILE A 2 -1.64 -6.74 -0.62
CA ILE A 2 -1.97 -7.76 0.40
C ILE A 2 -1.43 -9.16 0.08
N THR A 3 -1.67 -9.69 -1.12
CA THR A 3 -1.18 -11.03 -1.50
C THR A 3 0.35 -11.12 -1.55
N ARG A 4 1.03 -10.06 -2.00
CA ARG A 4 2.51 -10.00 -1.98
C ARG A 4 3.04 -10.01 -0.55
N ASP A 5 2.41 -9.24 0.33
CA ASP A 5 2.76 -9.15 1.75
C ASP A 5 2.53 -10.49 2.46
N LEU A 6 1.38 -11.15 2.20
CA LEU A 6 1.09 -12.50 2.69
C LEU A 6 2.19 -13.48 2.27
N PHE A 7 2.51 -13.55 0.98
CA PHE A 7 3.55 -14.46 0.48
C PHE A 7 4.90 -14.18 1.11
N ARG A 8 5.31 -12.90 1.21
CA ARG A 8 6.55 -12.50 1.88
C ARG A 8 6.57 -12.97 3.34
N ASN A 9 5.50 -12.74 4.08
CA ASN A 9 5.43 -13.08 5.50
C ASN A 9 5.41 -14.60 5.71
N THR A 10 4.72 -15.37 4.85
CA THR A 10 4.73 -16.84 4.89
C THR A 10 6.12 -17.40 4.61
N ILE A 11 6.82 -16.88 3.59
CA ILE A 11 8.20 -17.29 3.28
C ILE A 11 9.14 -16.97 4.43
N ALA A 12 9.03 -15.77 5.02
CA ALA A 12 9.84 -15.37 6.18
C ALA A 12 9.58 -16.29 7.39
N ALA A 13 8.32 -16.62 7.68
CA ALA A 13 7.96 -17.52 8.77
C ALA A 13 8.52 -18.94 8.55
N ALA A 14 8.41 -19.47 7.33
CA ALA A 14 8.97 -20.77 6.97
C ALA A 14 10.49 -20.81 7.16
N GLY A 15 11.19 -19.73 6.78
CA GLY A 15 12.62 -19.58 6.98
C GLY A 15 13.03 -19.55 8.47
N ILE A 16 12.28 -18.85 9.32
CA ILE A 16 12.52 -18.81 10.77
C ILE A 16 12.30 -20.19 11.42
N LEU A 17 11.25 -20.90 11.00
CA LEU A 17 10.89 -22.20 11.54
C LEU A 17 11.69 -23.37 10.93
N GLY A 18 12.44 -23.13 9.85
CA GLY A 18 13.19 -24.17 9.16
C GLY A 18 12.31 -25.21 8.46
N THR A 19 11.12 -24.83 7.98
CA THR A 19 10.13 -25.72 7.34
C THR A 19 9.78 -25.26 5.92
N ASP A 20 9.03 -26.07 5.18
CA ASP A 20 8.29 -25.68 3.98
C ASP A 20 9.11 -25.05 2.84
N ALA A 21 10.37 -25.47 2.68
CA ALA A 21 11.27 -24.92 1.66
C ALA A 21 10.70 -25.03 0.24
N LYS A 22 10.08 -26.17 -0.11
CA LYS A 22 9.47 -26.38 -1.42
C LYS A 22 8.27 -25.47 -1.65
N PHE A 23 7.44 -25.26 -0.64
CA PHE A 23 6.28 -24.36 -0.74
C PHE A 23 6.72 -22.89 -0.79
N SER A 24 7.73 -22.51 -0.02
CA SER A 24 8.33 -21.18 -0.06
C SER A 24 8.87 -20.84 -1.45
N ALA A 25 9.51 -21.79 -2.14
CA ALA A 25 9.93 -21.61 -3.52
C ALA A 25 8.74 -21.39 -4.48
N THR A 26 7.64 -22.13 -4.29
CA THR A 26 6.39 -21.90 -5.07
C THR A 26 5.84 -20.49 -4.83
N LEU A 27 5.80 -20.03 -3.57
CA LEU A 27 5.32 -18.70 -3.22
C LEU A 27 6.20 -17.60 -3.79
N GLU A 28 7.53 -17.76 -3.77
CA GLU A 28 8.46 -16.75 -4.32
C GLU A 28 8.25 -16.60 -5.83
N ASN A 29 8.13 -17.71 -6.56
CA ASN A 29 7.81 -17.70 -7.99
C ASN A 29 6.44 -17.06 -8.27
N ALA A 30 5.41 -17.38 -7.49
CA ALA A 30 4.08 -16.80 -7.65
C ALA A 30 4.07 -15.29 -7.35
N LYS A 31 4.77 -14.86 -6.29
CA LYS A 31 4.92 -13.45 -5.90
C LYS A 31 5.54 -12.62 -7.02
N GLY A 32 6.58 -13.15 -7.69
CA GLY A 32 7.25 -12.49 -8.82
C GLY A 32 6.36 -12.25 -10.05
N ARG A 33 5.19 -12.91 -10.12
CA ARG A 33 4.22 -12.75 -11.21
C ARG A 33 3.07 -11.79 -10.86
N LEU A 34 2.98 -11.32 -9.62
CA LEU A 34 1.95 -10.38 -9.20
C LEU A 34 2.31 -8.96 -9.67
N ALA A 35 1.35 -8.27 -10.28
CA ALA A 35 1.54 -6.91 -10.78
C ALA A 35 2.03 -5.95 -9.69
N PRO A 36 3.11 -5.16 -9.92
CA PRO A 36 3.63 -4.25 -8.91
C PRO A 36 2.66 -3.11 -8.60
N THR A 37 2.85 -2.42 -7.48
CA THR A 37 2.22 -1.11 -7.29
C THR A 37 2.86 -0.10 -8.25
N ARG A 38 2.03 0.68 -8.93
CA ARG A 38 2.44 1.62 -9.98
C ARG A 38 1.94 3.03 -9.68
N ILE A 39 2.64 4.00 -10.23
CA ILE A 39 2.28 5.41 -10.22
C ILE A 39 1.65 5.74 -11.57
N GLY A 40 0.49 6.38 -11.56
CA GLY A 40 -0.19 6.82 -12.77
C GLY A 40 0.44 8.08 -13.38
N SER A 41 -0.03 8.45 -14.56
CA SER A 41 0.36 9.67 -15.29
C SER A 41 0.12 10.95 -14.48
N ASP A 42 -0.87 10.93 -13.58
CA ASP A 42 -1.18 12.01 -12.66
C ASP A 42 -0.32 12.00 -11.39
N GLY A 43 0.66 11.09 -11.26
CA GLY A 43 1.57 10.99 -10.13
C GLY A 43 1.00 10.37 -8.87
N ARG A 44 -0.22 9.82 -8.88
CA ARG A 44 -0.83 9.10 -7.74
C ARG A 44 -0.53 7.60 -7.80
N ILE A 45 -0.68 6.91 -6.68
CA ILE A 45 -0.73 5.43 -6.70
C ILE A 45 -1.97 4.99 -7.49
N MET A 46 -1.78 4.13 -8.48
CA MET A 46 -2.88 3.55 -9.24
C MET A 46 -3.70 2.60 -8.35
N GLU A 47 -5.01 2.82 -8.29
CA GLU A 47 -5.93 1.94 -7.57
C GLU A 47 -6.35 0.70 -8.40
N TRP A 48 -6.29 0.81 -9.73
CA TRP A 48 -6.57 -0.26 -10.67
C TRP A 48 -5.33 -0.57 -11.54
N GLN A 49 -5.41 -1.62 -12.36
CA GLN A 49 -4.31 -1.98 -13.28
C GLN A 49 -4.22 -1.04 -14.50
N GLU A 50 -5.26 -0.27 -14.76
CA GLU A 50 -5.32 0.70 -15.84
C GLU A 50 -5.76 2.04 -15.23
N GLU A 51 -5.50 3.12 -15.93
CA GLU A 51 -5.92 4.45 -15.49
C GLU A 51 -7.42 4.61 -15.78
N PHE A 52 -8.19 4.83 -14.72
CA PHE A 52 -9.61 5.12 -14.80
C PHE A 52 -9.89 6.46 -14.15
N GLU A 53 -10.87 7.17 -14.70
CA GLU A 53 -11.41 8.37 -14.08
C GLU A 53 -12.18 7.99 -12.81
N GLU A 54 -11.90 8.70 -11.72
CA GLU A 54 -12.54 8.43 -10.44
C GLU A 54 -13.92 9.07 -10.37
N MET A 55 -14.95 8.24 -10.18
CA MET A 55 -16.32 8.74 -9.98
C MET A 55 -16.50 9.49 -8.64
N GLU A 56 -15.74 9.08 -7.61
CA GLU A 56 -15.76 9.70 -6.28
C GLU A 56 -14.33 9.97 -5.81
N VAL A 57 -13.80 11.14 -6.13
CA VAL A 57 -12.41 11.52 -5.80
C VAL A 57 -12.14 11.48 -4.29
N ASN A 58 -13.12 11.90 -3.47
CA ASN A 58 -13.03 11.94 -2.01
C ASN A 58 -13.61 10.67 -1.34
N HIS A 59 -13.59 9.54 -2.03
CA HIS A 59 -14.12 8.29 -1.50
C HIS A 59 -13.47 7.93 -0.17
N ARG A 60 -14.27 7.43 0.79
CA ARG A 60 -13.83 7.16 2.17
C ARG A 60 -12.77 6.04 2.27
N HIS A 61 -12.72 5.13 1.30
CA HIS A 61 -11.73 4.07 1.28
C HIS A 61 -10.47 4.50 0.50
N THR A 62 -9.30 4.18 1.07
CA THR A 62 -7.98 4.35 0.47
C THR A 62 -7.31 2.98 0.28
N SER A 63 -8.07 1.99 -0.19
CA SER A 63 -7.66 0.57 -0.24
C SER A 63 -6.37 0.32 -1.03
N HIS A 64 -6.13 1.11 -2.08
CA HIS A 64 -4.91 1.05 -2.88
C HIS A 64 -3.65 1.53 -2.15
N LEU A 65 -3.81 2.19 -1.00
CA LEU A 65 -2.74 2.64 -0.11
C LEU A 65 -2.50 1.67 1.05
N TRP A 66 -3.08 0.47 1.04
CA TRP A 66 -2.83 -0.54 2.08
C TRP A 66 -1.32 -0.80 2.28
N GLY A 67 -0.55 -0.75 1.21
CA GLY A 67 0.91 -0.89 1.22
C GLY A 67 1.66 0.17 2.04
N LEU A 68 1.06 1.35 2.26
CA LEU A 68 1.56 2.41 3.15
C LEU A 68 1.16 2.15 4.61
N HIS A 69 -0.11 1.81 4.83
CA HIS A 69 -0.63 1.41 6.13
C HIS A 69 -1.83 0.46 5.99
N PRO A 70 -1.87 -0.66 6.72
CA PRO A 70 -0.87 -1.12 7.71
C PRO A 70 0.35 -1.84 7.10
N GLY A 71 0.39 -2.03 5.78
CA GLY A 71 1.47 -2.72 5.08
C GLY A 71 2.83 -2.02 5.15
N SER A 72 3.79 -2.55 4.37
CA SER A 72 5.18 -2.07 4.33
C SER A 72 5.77 -2.00 2.92
N GLU A 73 4.94 -2.15 1.88
CA GLU A 73 5.39 -2.05 0.49
C GLU A 73 5.72 -0.59 0.11
N ILE A 74 5.02 0.38 0.70
CA ILE A 74 5.26 1.82 0.54
C ILE A 74 5.90 2.33 1.83
N SER A 75 7.16 2.76 1.75
CA SER A 75 7.96 3.17 2.91
C SER A 75 9.09 4.12 2.48
N LEU A 76 9.93 4.54 3.44
CA LEU A 76 11.15 5.31 3.14
C LEU A 76 12.11 4.59 2.19
N ALA A 77 12.01 3.26 2.06
CA ALA A 77 12.80 2.48 1.10
C ALA A 77 12.22 2.51 -0.34
N THR A 78 11.00 3.03 -0.52
CA THR A 78 10.34 3.16 -1.82
C THR A 78 9.88 4.61 -2.04
N PRO A 79 10.84 5.58 -2.15
CA PRO A 79 10.54 7.01 -2.13
C PRO A 79 9.59 7.46 -3.24
N GLU A 80 9.70 6.89 -4.45
CA GLU A 80 8.76 7.20 -5.55
C GLU A 80 7.32 6.82 -5.19
N LEU A 81 7.11 5.62 -4.62
CA LEU A 81 5.79 5.18 -4.18
C LEU A 81 5.30 5.98 -2.97
N LEU A 82 6.22 6.43 -2.11
CA LEU A 82 5.90 7.25 -0.95
C LEU A 82 5.33 8.61 -1.37
N GLU A 83 5.97 9.27 -2.34
CA GLU A 83 5.47 10.52 -2.94
C GLU A 83 4.13 10.29 -3.67
N GLY A 84 4.00 9.19 -4.41
CA GLY A 84 2.73 8.84 -5.05
C GLY A 84 1.60 8.62 -4.04
N ALA A 85 1.90 8.00 -2.89
CA ALA A 85 0.92 7.76 -1.84
C ALA A 85 0.52 9.06 -1.12
N LYS A 86 1.48 9.97 -0.90
CA LYS A 86 1.19 11.32 -0.40
C LYS A 86 0.23 12.05 -1.32
N LYS A 87 0.51 12.07 -2.62
CA LYS A 87 -0.38 12.71 -3.61
C LYS A 87 -1.77 12.07 -3.64
N SER A 88 -1.86 10.75 -3.56
CA SER A 88 -3.15 10.05 -3.45
C SER A 88 -3.96 10.49 -2.23
N LEU A 89 -3.32 10.66 -1.07
CA LEU A 89 -4.00 11.13 0.15
C LEU A 89 -4.46 12.58 0.05
N GLU A 90 -3.61 13.47 -0.47
CA GLU A 90 -3.95 14.87 -0.67
C GLU A 90 -5.20 15.01 -1.54
N VAL A 91 -5.30 14.20 -2.60
CA VAL A 91 -6.47 14.21 -3.50
C VAL A 91 -7.71 13.57 -2.86
N ARG A 92 -7.56 12.51 -2.06
CA ARG A 92 -8.68 11.91 -1.31
C ARG A 92 -9.22 12.82 -0.20
N GLY A 93 -8.44 13.83 0.21
CA GLY A 93 -8.74 14.77 1.29
C GLY A 93 -8.75 14.12 2.68
N ASP A 94 -8.73 14.94 3.73
CA ASP A 94 -8.61 14.44 5.10
C ASP A 94 -9.97 14.09 5.72
N ILE A 95 -11.02 14.86 5.40
CA ILE A 95 -12.35 14.72 6.01
C ILE A 95 -13.11 13.54 5.43
N SER A 96 -13.62 12.67 6.29
CA SER A 96 -14.48 11.53 5.91
C SER A 96 -15.23 10.97 7.12
N THR A 97 -15.66 9.71 7.07
CA THR A 97 -16.21 8.99 8.23
C THR A 97 -15.13 8.78 9.30
N GLY A 98 -15.52 8.63 10.57
CA GLY A 98 -14.58 8.55 11.70
C GLY A 98 -13.46 7.52 11.54
N TRP A 99 -13.78 6.30 11.09
CA TRP A 99 -12.77 5.27 10.83
C TRP A 99 -11.82 5.63 9.68
N SER A 100 -12.31 6.35 8.66
CA SER A 100 -11.52 6.72 7.50
C SER A 100 -10.52 7.82 7.87
N MET A 101 -10.94 8.79 8.67
CA MET A 101 -10.04 9.81 9.21
C MET A 101 -8.95 9.19 10.09
N ALA A 102 -9.31 8.27 11.00
CA ALA A 102 -8.32 7.55 11.80
C ALA A 102 -7.35 6.72 10.94
N TRP A 103 -7.84 6.11 9.85
CA TRP A 103 -7.00 5.39 8.90
C TRP A 103 -6.02 6.32 8.16
N LYS A 104 -6.49 7.49 7.73
CA LYS A 104 -5.66 8.51 7.08
C LYS A 104 -4.64 9.12 8.03
N ALA A 105 -4.97 9.35 9.30
CA ALA A 105 -4.01 9.79 10.32
C ALA A 105 -2.82 8.82 10.45
N ASN A 106 -3.08 7.51 10.45
CA ASN A 106 -2.02 6.49 10.44
C ASN A 106 -1.17 6.55 9.16
N MET A 107 -1.78 6.85 8.01
CA MET A 107 -1.06 7.01 6.75
C MET A 107 -0.19 8.28 6.76
N TRP A 108 -0.70 9.41 7.25
CA TRP A 108 0.06 10.65 7.44
C TRP A 108 1.23 10.48 8.40
N ALA A 109 1.05 9.74 9.49
CA ALA A 109 2.13 9.38 10.41
C ALA A 109 3.24 8.57 9.70
N ARG A 110 2.89 7.64 8.80
CA ARG A 110 3.86 6.88 7.99
C ARG A 110 4.58 7.76 6.96
N LEU A 111 3.96 8.84 6.52
CA LEU A 111 4.56 9.87 5.65
C LEU A 111 5.41 10.90 6.41
N ARG A 112 5.51 10.79 7.74
CA ARG A 112 6.22 11.75 8.61
C ARG A 112 5.63 13.17 8.58
N ASP A 113 4.33 13.28 8.26
CA ASP A 113 3.59 14.54 8.34
C ASP A 113 2.79 14.54 9.65
N GLY A 114 3.41 15.07 10.71
CA GLY A 114 2.84 15.09 12.05
C GLY A 114 1.62 16.00 12.17
N ASP A 115 1.64 17.15 11.48
CA ASP A 115 0.58 18.14 11.53
C ASP A 115 -0.73 17.62 10.93
N ARG A 116 -0.65 16.76 9.89
CA ARG A 116 -1.81 16.07 9.32
C ARG A 116 -2.18 14.76 10.01
N ALA A 117 -1.33 14.27 10.90
CA ALA A 117 -1.54 13.02 11.62
C ALA A 117 -2.27 13.21 12.97
N GLU A 118 -2.44 14.44 13.43
CA GLU A 118 -3.23 14.82 14.62
C GLU A 118 -4.73 14.90 14.31
#